data_AF-A0A7J6N6N8-F1
#
_entry.id   AF-A0A7J6N6N8-F1
#
_cell.length_a   1.000
_cell.length_b   1.000
_cell.length_c   1.000
_cell.angle_alpha   90.00
_cell.angle_beta   90.00
_cell.angle_gamma   90.00
#
_symmetry.space_group_name_H-M   'P 1'
#
loop_
_entity.id
_entity.type
_entity.pdbx_description
1 polymer ?
#
loop_
_entity_poly.entity_id
_entity_poly.type
_entity_poly.pdbx_seq_one_letter_code
_entity_poly.pdbx_strand_id
1 'polypeptide(L)'
;MIPIKVTNSEGSAPLAKLAKGLNYALDNGANVSCIAFASSRPSPVLEKAIERAAQLGHLVVTAAGNGGRDITQRKRFPCSYTERLDTLCVAGGDERGLLAHRSNFASYVDIAAPGTRIWSTGIHNKYFRYGGTSAATAHVAGVASLLYGMGHPLRIVISALVKAVDVLSDSSGGFFSHFGVVDASRAEKLAENTATFPSTAPPKPTTPSTTRPKSTTELVPSTEPTTTSTVSPKLTLPPWLSWLIPSTKPTTQLVPSSTRTYEETPHLNLDVHWPPAESSVRGKRCLGPDSEFLLLKVVTKAQ
;
A
#
# COMPACT_ATOMS: atom_id res chain seq x y z
N MET A 1 11.12 1.98 -4.19
CA MET A 1 10.35 0.78 -4.61
C MET A 1 10.90 -0.46 -3.91
N ILE A 2 10.03 -1.38 -3.48
CA ILE A 2 10.40 -2.68 -2.91
C ILE A 2 9.73 -3.78 -3.75
N PRO A 3 10.46 -4.54 -4.59
CA PRO A 3 9.87 -5.66 -5.31
C PRO A 3 9.63 -6.84 -4.34
N ILE A 4 8.43 -7.44 -4.39
CA ILE A 4 8.11 -8.64 -3.60
C ILE A 4 7.50 -9.71 -4.52
N LYS A 5 8.30 -10.75 -4.81
CA LYS A 5 7.87 -11.88 -5.65
C LYS A 5 7.00 -12.86 -4.85
N VAL A 6 5.69 -12.82 -5.07
CA VAL A 6 4.74 -13.78 -4.46
C VAL A 6 4.24 -14.83 -5.45
N THR A 7 4.27 -14.56 -6.75
CA THR A 7 3.79 -15.43 -7.82
C THR A 7 4.85 -16.44 -8.28
N ASN A 8 4.37 -17.56 -8.82
CA ASN A 8 5.17 -18.47 -9.64
C ASN A 8 5.27 -17.92 -11.08
N SER A 9 5.97 -18.65 -11.95
CA SER A 9 6.12 -18.29 -13.37
C SER A 9 4.77 -18.15 -14.08
N GLU A 10 3.75 -18.92 -13.70
CA GLU A 10 2.40 -18.83 -14.29
C GLU A 10 1.59 -17.62 -13.80
N GLY A 11 2.15 -16.79 -12.91
CA GLY A 11 1.45 -15.65 -12.32
C GLY A 11 0.45 -16.02 -11.23
N SER A 12 0.54 -17.25 -10.70
CA SER A 12 -0.30 -17.77 -9.63
C SER A 12 0.39 -17.71 -8.28
N ALA A 13 -0.38 -17.51 -7.21
CA ALA A 13 0.14 -17.45 -5.84
C ALA A 13 -0.89 -17.93 -4.82
N PRO A 14 -0.47 -18.65 -3.77
CA PRO A 14 -1.30 -18.85 -2.58
C PRO A 14 -1.60 -17.51 -1.89
N LEU A 15 -2.84 -17.29 -1.45
CA LEU A 15 -3.22 -16.05 -0.76
C LEU A 15 -2.45 -15.83 0.55
N ALA A 16 -2.01 -16.90 1.22
CA ALA A 16 -1.12 -16.82 2.38
C ALA A 16 0.25 -16.23 2.02
N LYS A 17 0.76 -16.48 0.80
CA LYS A 17 2.02 -15.90 0.32
C LYS A 17 1.86 -14.42 0.00
N LEU A 18 0.70 -14.00 -0.53
CA LEU A 18 0.34 -12.58 -0.66
C LEU A 18 0.32 -11.89 0.71
N ALA A 19 -0.32 -12.51 1.71
CA ALA A 19 -0.37 -11.96 3.07
C ALA A 19 1.02 -11.80 3.69
N LYS A 20 1.90 -12.80 3.51
CA LYS A 20 3.30 -12.72 3.93
C LYS A 20 4.06 -11.59 3.23
N GLY A 21 3.84 -11.43 1.92
CA GLY A 21 4.44 -10.35 1.13
C GLY A 21 3.97 -8.96 1.59
N LEU A 22 2.67 -8.79 1.85
CA LEU A 22 2.12 -7.55 2.39
C LEU A 22 2.74 -7.24 3.76
N ASN A 23 2.77 -8.20 4.68
CA ASN A 23 3.40 -8.00 5.98
C ASN A 23 4.88 -7.61 5.87
N TYR A 24 5.64 -8.24 4.97
CA TYR A 24 7.02 -7.82 4.71
C TYR A 24 7.10 -6.35 4.24
N ALA A 25 6.20 -5.91 3.36
CA ALA A 25 6.16 -4.52 2.91
C ALA A 25 5.88 -3.55 4.07
N LEU A 26 4.92 -3.90 4.94
CA LEU A 26 4.59 -3.14 6.14
C LEU A 26 5.81 -3.03 7.08
N ASP A 27 6.48 -4.16 7.34
CA ASP A 27 7.65 -4.23 8.23
C ASP A 27 8.85 -3.44 7.67
N ASN A 28 8.88 -3.23 6.35
CA ASN A 28 9.91 -2.43 5.67
C ASN A 28 9.53 -0.96 5.46
N GLY A 29 8.41 -0.52 6.04
CA GLY A 29 7.97 0.87 6.02
C GLY A 29 7.49 1.35 4.66
N ALA A 30 6.90 0.48 3.84
CA ALA A 30 6.17 0.93 2.66
C ALA A 30 4.88 1.66 3.09
N ASN A 31 4.47 2.69 2.35
CA ASN A 31 3.20 3.39 2.58
C ASN A 31 2.08 2.90 1.65
N VAL A 32 2.43 2.34 0.48
CA VAL A 32 1.48 1.90 -0.53
C VAL A 32 1.84 0.51 -1.04
N SER A 33 0.86 -0.37 -1.13
CA SER A 33 0.97 -1.66 -1.81
C SER A 33 0.07 -1.74 -3.04
N CYS A 34 0.66 -1.94 -4.22
CA CYS A 34 -0.06 -2.32 -5.43
C CYS A 34 -0.23 -3.85 -5.49
N ILE A 35 -1.45 -4.33 -5.24
CA ILE A 35 -1.84 -5.73 -5.33
C ILE A 35 -2.74 -5.93 -6.56
N ALA A 36 -2.10 -6.02 -7.72
CA ALA A 36 -2.72 -6.35 -9.01
C ALA A 36 -3.14 -7.84 -9.15
N PHE A 37 -3.81 -8.40 -8.13
CA PHE A 37 -4.23 -9.81 -8.05
C PHE A 37 -5.74 -9.90 -7.85
N ALA A 38 -6.34 -11.01 -8.28
CA ALA A 38 -7.75 -11.29 -7.99
C ALA A 38 -7.99 -12.78 -7.75
N SER A 39 -8.72 -13.10 -6.68
CA SER A 39 -9.19 -14.43 -6.30
C SER A 39 -10.72 -14.44 -6.21
N SER A 40 -11.35 -15.58 -6.50
CA SER A 40 -12.78 -15.79 -6.23
C SER A 40 -13.06 -16.21 -4.79
N ARG A 41 -12.03 -16.55 -4.02
CA ARG A 41 -12.14 -16.98 -2.62
C ARG A 41 -11.56 -15.93 -1.68
N PRO A 42 -12.23 -15.62 -0.56
CA PRO A 42 -11.64 -14.81 0.50
C PRO A 42 -10.50 -15.56 1.18
N SER A 43 -9.67 -14.83 1.93
CA SER A 43 -8.62 -15.41 2.76
C SER A 43 -8.55 -14.65 4.08
N PRO A 44 -8.92 -15.27 5.21
CA PRO A 44 -8.82 -14.65 6.53
C PRO A 44 -7.40 -14.16 6.86
N VAL A 45 -6.37 -14.83 6.35
CA VAL A 45 -4.97 -14.44 6.58
C VAL A 45 -4.59 -13.19 5.78
N LEU A 46 -5.08 -13.06 4.54
CA LEU A 46 -4.85 -11.86 3.73
C LEU A 46 -5.64 -10.66 4.26
N GLU A 47 -6.88 -10.91 4.64
CA GLU A 47 -7.77 -9.95 5.31
C GLU A 47 -7.15 -9.34 6.56
N LYS A 48 -6.62 -10.17 7.48
CA LYS A 48 -5.89 -9.70 8.66
C LYS A 48 -4.65 -8.87 8.31
N ALA A 49 -3.94 -9.22 7.24
CA ALA A 49 -2.78 -8.44 6.79
C ALA A 49 -3.19 -7.07 6.22
N ILE A 50 -4.35 -6.98 5.56
CA ILE A 50 -4.92 -5.71 5.07
C ILE A 50 -5.45 -4.86 6.23
N GLU A 51 -6.10 -5.48 7.23
CA GLU A 51 -6.52 -4.80 8.46
C GLU A 51 -5.31 -4.18 9.17
N ARG A 52 -4.22 -4.94 9.30
CA ARG A 52 -2.96 -4.42 9.84
C ARG A 52 -2.41 -3.26 8.99
N ALA A 53 -2.49 -3.34 7.67
CA ALA A 53 -2.04 -2.26 6.79
C ALA A 53 -2.82 -0.96 7.07
N ALA A 54 -4.15 -1.03 7.15
CA ALA A 54 -4.99 0.12 7.49
C ALA A 54 -4.64 0.72 8.86
N GLN A 55 -4.41 -0.12 9.88
CA GLN A 55 -3.99 0.32 11.22
C GLN A 55 -2.64 1.06 11.23
N LEU A 56 -1.73 0.72 10.31
CA LEU A 56 -0.44 1.36 10.15
C LEU A 56 -0.48 2.59 9.21
N GLY A 57 -1.67 3.01 8.76
CA GLY A 57 -1.80 4.10 7.79
C GLY A 57 -1.24 3.77 6.41
N HIS A 58 -1.15 2.48 6.07
CA HIS A 58 -0.68 1.98 4.78
C HIS A 58 -1.86 1.73 3.84
N LEU A 59 -1.79 2.26 2.61
CA LEU A 59 -2.81 2.06 1.59
C LEU A 59 -2.57 0.79 0.79
N VAL A 60 -3.56 -0.09 0.75
CA VAL A 60 -3.58 -1.23 -0.19
C VAL A 60 -4.45 -0.88 -1.39
N VAL A 61 -3.85 -0.87 -2.58
CA VAL A 61 -4.51 -0.63 -3.87
C VAL A 61 -4.62 -1.96 -4.61
N THR A 62 -5.83 -2.32 -5.06
CA THR A 62 -6.17 -3.66 -5.53
C THR A 62 -6.86 -3.63 -6.88
N ALA A 63 -6.69 -4.69 -7.68
CA ALA A 63 -7.33 -4.80 -8.99
C ALA A 63 -8.75 -5.37 -8.90
N ALA A 64 -9.71 -4.79 -9.63
CA ALA A 64 -11.05 -5.37 -9.78
C ALA A 64 -11.04 -6.74 -10.51
N GLY A 65 -10.02 -6.98 -11.35
CA GLY A 65 -9.84 -8.19 -12.13
C GLY A 65 -10.34 -8.07 -13.57
N ASN A 66 -9.95 -9.04 -14.41
CA ASN A 66 -10.05 -8.93 -15.88
C ASN A 66 -11.11 -9.87 -16.48
N GLY A 67 -12.31 -9.87 -15.92
CA GLY A 67 -13.40 -10.78 -16.31
C GLY A 67 -14.55 -10.14 -17.09
N GLY A 68 -14.55 -8.83 -17.31
CA GLY A 68 -15.58 -8.10 -18.06
C GLY A 68 -16.98 -8.23 -17.46
N ARG A 69 -17.11 -8.27 -16.13
CA ARG A 69 -18.38 -8.59 -15.46
C ARG A 69 -18.60 -7.80 -14.18
N ASP A 70 -19.87 -7.70 -13.81
CA ASP A 70 -20.30 -7.25 -12.50
C ASP A 70 -19.87 -8.24 -11.41
N ILE A 71 -19.08 -7.77 -10.44
CA ILE A 71 -18.62 -8.52 -9.28
C ILE A 71 -19.35 -8.12 -7.98
N THR A 72 -20.43 -7.34 -8.08
CA THR A 72 -21.25 -6.90 -6.94
C THR A 72 -21.71 -8.08 -6.08
N GLN A 73 -22.24 -9.12 -6.73
CA GLN A 73 -22.67 -10.37 -6.08
C GLN A 73 -21.59 -11.47 -6.12
N ARG A 74 -20.74 -11.46 -7.16
CA ARG A 74 -19.66 -12.44 -7.35
C ARG A 74 -18.32 -11.83 -6.98
N LYS A 75 -18.15 -11.59 -5.68
CA LYS A 75 -17.02 -10.89 -5.07
C LYS A 75 -15.66 -11.40 -5.56
N ARG A 76 -14.70 -10.47 -5.63
CA ARG A 76 -13.30 -10.73 -5.98
C ARG A 76 -12.37 -10.16 -4.93
N PHE A 77 -11.48 -10.99 -4.40
CA PHE A 77 -10.58 -10.61 -3.33
C PHE A 77 -9.17 -10.38 -3.85
N PRO A 78 -8.43 -9.36 -3.35
CA PRO A 78 -8.78 -8.51 -2.22
C PRO A 78 -9.70 -7.31 -2.54
N CYS A 79 -10.04 -7.02 -3.80
CA CYS A 79 -10.88 -5.87 -4.18
C CYS A 79 -12.15 -5.66 -3.33
N SER A 80 -12.92 -6.71 -3.08
CA SER A 80 -14.16 -6.62 -2.28
C SER A 80 -13.93 -6.30 -0.80
N TYR A 81 -12.69 -6.33 -0.30
CA TYR A 81 -12.41 -5.88 1.06
C TYR A 81 -12.57 -4.37 1.26
N THR A 82 -12.60 -3.59 0.17
CA THR A 82 -12.84 -2.14 0.22
C THR A 82 -14.19 -1.77 0.82
N GLU A 83 -15.17 -2.67 0.77
CA GLU A 83 -16.50 -2.45 1.40
C GLU A 83 -16.44 -2.30 2.93
N ARG A 84 -15.33 -2.70 3.57
CA ARG A 84 -15.19 -2.66 5.04
C ARG A 84 -13.79 -2.31 5.56
N LEU A 85 -12.78 -2.21 4.70
CA LEU A 85 -11.41 -1.85 5.05
C LEU A 85 -10.96 -0.65 4.23
N ASP A 86 -10.09 0.19 4.81
CA ASP A 86 -9.47 1.34 4.15
C ASP A 86 -8.47 0.86 3.04
N THR A 87 -9.01 0.41 1.92
CA THR A 87 -8.30 -0.01 0.70
C THR A 87 -8.90 0.69 -0.52
N LEU A 88 -8.30 0.51 -1.70
CA LEU A 88 -8.92 0.95 -2.96
C LEU A 88 -9.02 -0.23 -3.93
N CYS A 89 -10.20 -0.46 -4.49
CA CYS A 89 -10.42 -1.33 -5.63
C CYS A 89 -10.46 -0.53 -6.94
N VAL A 90 -9.64 -0.94 -7.91
CA VAL A 90 -9.39 -0.20 -9.15
C VAL A 90 -9.91 -0.94 -10.37
N ALA A 91 -10.81 -0.28 -11.11
CA ALA A 91 -11.23 -0.66 -12.46
C ALA A 91 -10.28 -0.15 -13.54
N GLY A 92 -10.30 -0.78 -14.72
CA GLY A 92 -9.51 -0.38 -15.87
C GLY A 92 -10.35 0.38 -16.89
N GLY A 93 -9.91 1.57 -17.27
CA GLY A 93 -10.46 2.35 -18.39
C GLY A 93 -9.72 2.11 -19.71
N ASP A 94 -10.37 2.47 -20.81
CA ASP A 94 -9.76 2.59 -22.13
C ASP A 94 -9.46 4.05 -22.49
N GLU A 95 -8.85 4.26 -23.65
CA GLU A 95 -8.42 5.60 -24.08
C GLU A 95 -9.54 6.58 -24.41
N ARG A 96 -10.78 6.10 -24.51
CA ARG A 96 -11.96 6.94 -24.80
C ARG A 96 -12.63 7.40 -23.50
N GLY A 97 -12.02 7.14 -22.35
CA GLY A 97 -12.64 7.38 -21.06
C GLY A 97 -13.82 6.44 -20.79
N LEU A 98 -13.86 5.26 -21.42
CA LEU A 98 -14.86 4.22 -21.17
C LEU A 98 -14.27 3.13 -20.26
N LEU A 99 -15.13 2.37 -19.59
CA LEU A 99 -14.69 1.15 -18.92
C LEU A 99 -14.13 0.15 -19.95
N ALA A 100 -12.93 -0.38 -19.71
CA ALA A 100 -12.32 -1.36 -20.61
C ALA A 100 -13.16 -2.64 -20.64
N HIS A 101 -13.35 -3.24 -21.82
CA HIS A 101 -14.22 -4.42 -22.00
C HIS A 101 -13.88 -5.63 -21.09
N ARG A 102 -12.63 -5.76 -20.63
CA ARG A 102 -12.22 -6.83 -19.70
C ARG A 102 -12.28 -6.41 -18.24
N SER A 103 -12.47 -5.14 -17.91
CA SER A 103 -12.52 -4.71 -16.52
C SER A 103 -13.74 -5.32 -15.83
N ASN A 104 -13.53 -5.91 -14.66
CA ASN A 104 -14.64 -6.10 -13.74
C ASN A 104 -15.08 -4.74 -13.20
N PHE A 105 -16.31 -4.69 -12.72
CA PHE A 105 -16.94 -3.52 -12.11
C PHE A 105 -17.88 -3.95 -11.00
N ALA A 106 -18.18 -3.05 -10.07
CA ALA A 106 -19.20 -3.27 -9.04
C ALA A 106 -19.59 -1.94 -8.39
N SER A 107 -20.69 -1.94 -7.64
CA SER A 107 -21.12 -0.80 -6.81
C SER A 107 -20.07 -0.37 -5.77
N TYR A 108 -19.17 -1.28 -5.38
CA TYR A 108 -18.11 -1.03 -4.41
C TYR A 108 -16.73 -0.76 -5.04
N VAL A 109 -16.62 -0.66 -6.37
CA VAL A 109 -15.37 -0.23 -7.00
C VAL A 109 -15.18 1.26 -6.73
N ASP A 110 -14.01 1.64 -6.22
CA ASP A 110 -13.74 2.99 -5.73
C ASP A 110 -13.31 3.96 -6.83
N ILE A 111 -12.52 3.48 -7.79
CA ILE A 111 -11.84 4.32 -8.78
C ILE A 111 -11.50 3.54 -10.05
N ALA A 112 -11.35 4.24 -11.18
CA ALA A 112 -10.77 3.70 -12.39
C ALA A 112 -9.45 4.38 -12.73
N ALA A 113 -8.64 3.73 -13.57
CA ALA A 113 -7.44 4.33 -14.15
C ALA A 113 -7.13 3.69 -15.51
N PRO A 114 -6.22 4.27 -16.32
CA PRO A 114 -5.85 3.71 -17.62
C PRO A 114 -5.43 2.24 -17.51
N GLY A 115 -6.18 1.37 -18.17
CA GLY A 115 -6.01 -0.08 -18.11
C GLY A 115 -5.82 -0.74 -19.47
N THR A 116 -5.86 0.02 -20.58
CA THR A 116 -5.78 -0.52 -21.94
C THR A 116 -4.57 0.06 -22.68
N ARG A 117 -3.82 -0.79 -23.38
CA ARG A 117 -2.68 -0.37 -24.23
C ARG A 117 -1.61 0.45 -23.50
N ILE A 118 -1.31 0.09 -22.26
CA ILE A 118 -0.31 0.75 -21.43
C ILE A 118 1.09 0.26 -21.78
N TRP A 119 1.98 1.18 -22.12
CA TRP A 119 3.40 0.91 -22.29
C TRP A 119 4.08 0.81 -20.92
N SER A 120 4.95 -0.19 -20.76
CA SER A 120 5.72 -0.36 -19.52
C SER A 120 7.04 -1.09 -19.78
N THR A 121 7.90 -1.09 -18.76
CA THR A 121 9.19 -1.78 -18.73
C THR A 121 8.98 -3.28 -18.64
N GLY A 122 9.51 -4.02 -19.61
CA GLY A 122 9.54 -5.48 -19.62
C GLY A 122 10.92 -6.03 -19.28
N ILE A 123 11.00 -7.36 -19.25
CA ILE A 123 12.26 -8.08 -19.02
C ILE A 123 13.27 -7.84 -20.14
N HIS A 124 14.55 -8.04 -19.83
CA HIS A 124 15.66 -7.91 -20.79
C HIS A 124 15.76 -6.52 -21.45
N ASN A 125 15.55 -5.45 -20.68
CA ASN A 125 15.63 -4.05 -21.13
C ASN A 125 14.68 -3.72 -22.30
N LYS A 126 13.55 -4.44 -22.39
CA LYS A 126 12.54 -4.20 -23.43
C LYS A 126 11.40 -3.37 -22.87
N TYR A 127 10.66 -2.75 -23.76
CA TYR A 127 9.35 -2.20 -23.46
C TYR A 127 8.28 -3.10 -24.05
N PHE A 128 7.12 -3.15 -23.40
CA PHE A 128 5.98 -3.89 -23.90
C PHE A 128 4.69 -3.13 -23.62
N ARG A 129 3.68 -3.43 -24.43
CA ARG A 129 2.34 -2.89 -24.30
C ARG A 129 1.41 -3.96 -23.75
N TYR A 130 0.73 -3.67 -22.64
CA TYR A 130 -0.21 -4.60 -22.01
C TYR A 130 -1.48 -3.88 -21.54
N GLY A 131 -2.44 -4.64 -21.01
CA GLY A 131 -3.67 -4.06 -20.50
C GLY A 131 -4.43 -4.99 -19.55
N GLY A 132 -5.01 -4.38 -18.53
CA GLY A 132 -5.85 -4.97 -17.50
C GLY A 132 -5.98 -4.01 -16.33
N THR A 133 -6.86 -4.36 -15.40
CA THR A 133 -6.98 -3.71 -14.08
C THR A 133 -5.66 -3.68 -13.32
N SER A 134 -4.73 -4.60 -13.60
CA SER A 134 -3.35 -4.57 -13.10
C SER A 134 -2.60 -3.29 -13.45
N ALA A 135 -2.70 -2.81 -14.69
CA ALA A 135 -2.06 -1.57 -15.13
C ALA A 135 -2.73 -0.34 -14.49
N ALA A 136 -4.06 -0.37 -14.38
CA ALA A 136 -4.82 0.67 -13.71
C ALA A 136 -4.45 0.79 -12.22
N THR A 137 -4.32 -0.35 -11.53
CA THR A 137 -3.89 -0.43 -10.12
C THR A 137 -2.53 0.25 -9.92
N ALA A 138 -1.59 0.06 -10.86
CA ALA A 138 -0.28 0.68 -10.79
C ALA A 138 -0.32 2.22 -10.93
N HIS A 139 -1.19 2.75 -11.79
CA HIS A 139 -1.39 4.21 -11.89
C HIS A 139 -1.90 4.79 -10.57
N VAL A 140 -2.95 4.21 -9.99
CA VAL A 140 -3.52 4.68 -8.70
C VAL A 140 -2.48 4.56 -7.57
N ALA A 141 -1.71 3.47 -7.53
CA ALA A 141 -0.64 3.31 -6.54
C ALA A 141 0.48 4.37 -6.73
N GLY A 142 0.78 4.76 -7.97
CA GLY A 142 1.71 5.84 -8.29
C GLY A 142 1.23 7.19 -7.75
N VAL A 143 -0.01 7.57 -8.05
CA VAL A 143 -0.61 8.83 -7.56
C VAL A 143 -0.71 8.80 -6.03
N ALA A 144 -1.12 7.69 -5.42
CA ALA A 144 -1.11 7.56 -3.97
C ALA A 144 0.28 7.79 -3.36
N SER A 145 1.32 7.24 -4.00
CA SER A 145 2.71 7.40 -3.54
C SER A 145 3.18 8.86 -3.64
N LEU A 146 2.75 9.60 -4.68
CA LEU A 146 2.98 11.05 -4.76
C LEU A 146 2.40 11.76 -3.54
N LEU A 147 1.12 11.50 -3.21
CA LEU A 147 0.45 12.15 -2.07
C LEU A 147 1.08 11.78 -0.72
N TYR A 148 1.52 10.52 -0.53
CA TYR A 148 2.30 10.14 0.65
C TYR A 148 3.64 10.87 0.72
N GLY A 149 4.28 11.12 -0.43
CA GLY A 149 5.53 11.88 -0.51
C GLY A 149 5.39 13.34 -0.11
N MET A 150 4.19 13.89 -0.27
CA MET A 150 3.82 15.22 0.23
C MET A 150 3.46 15.23 1.73
N GLY A 151 3.54 14.08 2.40
CA GLY A 151 3.27 13.95 3.84
C GLY A 151 1.79 13.80 4.20
N HIS A 152 0.90 13.53 3.24
CA HIS A 152 -0.52 13.34 3.53
C HIS A 152 -0.79 11.97 4.20
N PRO A 153 -1.60 11.92 5.28
CA PRO A 153 -1.97 10.66 5.92
C PRO A 153 -3.01 9.88 5.08
N LEU A 154 -3.14 8.57 5.33
CA LEU A 154 -4.00 7.63 4.60
C LEU A 154 -5.39 8.18 4.27
N ARG A 155 -6.09 8.80 5.23
CA ARG A 155 -7.46 9.30 5.01
C ARG A 155 -7.52 10.44 3.99
N ILE A 156 -6.52 11.33 3.98
CA ILE A 156 -6.42 12.41 3.01
C ILE A 156 -6.09 11.84 1.63
N VAL A 157 -5.16 10.87 1.56
CA VAL A 157 -4.79 10.18 0.31
C VAL A 157 -6.01 9.50 -0.32
N ILE A 158 -6.76 8.69 0.44
CA ILE A 158 -7.97 8.04 -0.06
C ILE A 158 -8.99 9.08 -0.52
N SER A 159 -9.28 10.09 0.32
CA SER A 159 -10.29 11.10 -0.01
C SER A 159 -9.95 11.90 -1.27
N ALA A 160 -8.68 12.28 -1.43
CA ALA A 160 -8.20 12.98 -2.61
C ALA A 160 -8.33 12.11 -3.86
N LEU A 161 -7.89 10.84 -3.81
CA LEU A 161 -7.97 9.93 -4.95
C LEU A 161 -9.41 9.70 -5.44
N VAL A 162 -10.34 9.39 -4.53
CA VAL A 162 -11.74 9.08 -4.93
C VAL A 162 -12.54 10.31 -5.39
N LYS A 163 -12.12 11.53 -4.97
CA LYS A 163 -12.73 12.79 -5.43
C LYS A 163 -12.07 13.34 -6.69
N ALA A 164 -10.79 13.02 -6.93
CA ALA A 164 -10.03 13.42 -8.11
C ALA A 164 -10.28 12.47 -9.28
N VAL A 165 -11.55 12.32 -9.67
CA VAL A 165 -11.95 11.41 -10.73
C VAL A 165 -12.64 12.12 -11.88
N ASP A 166 -12.18 11.88 -13.10
CA ASP A 166 -12.90 12.27 -14.31
C ASP A 166 -13.95 11.20 -14.57
N VAL A 167 -15.21 11.59 -14.47
CA VAL A 167 -16.33 10.66 -14.64
C VAL A 167 -16.17 9.94 -15.97
N LEU A 168 -16.20 8.60 -15.92
CA LEU A 168 -16.13 7.82 -17.15
C LEU A 168 -17.30 8.20 -18.05
N SER A 169 -17.04 8.33 -19.35
CA SER A 169 -18.11 8.45 -20.32
C SER A 169 -18.97 7.20 -20.24
N ASP A 170 -20.26 7.37 -19.98
CA ASP A 170 -21.14 6.26 -19.61
C ASP A 170 -22.31 6.12 -20.57
N SER A 171 -22.28 5.09 -21.41
CA SER A 171 -23.41 4.66 -22.27
C SER A 171 -24.30 3.61 -21.61
N SER A 172 -24.02 3.20 -20.37
CA SER A 172 -24.76 2.20 -19.58
C SER A 172 -25.86 2.79 -18.70
N GLY A 173 -26.18 4.09 -18.86
CA GLY A 173 -27.29 4.73 -18.16
C GLY A 173 -26.97 5.13 -16.71
N GLY A 174 -25.70 5.39 -16.38
CA GLY A 174 -25.27 5.90 -15.08
C GLY A 174 -24.68 4.84 -14.15
N PHE A 175 -24.56 3.58 -14.58
CA PHE A 175 -24.02 2.50 -13.75
C PHE A 175 -22.56 2.74 -13.32
N PHE A 176 -21.78 3.49 -14.10
CA PHE A 176 -20.39 3.82 -13.77
C PHE A 176 -20.22 5.23 -13.19
N SER A 177 -21.31 5.92 -12.88
CA SER A 177 -21.25 7.32 -12.41
C SER A 177 -20.63 7.50 -11.02
N HIS A 178 -20.53 6.43 -10.22
CA HIS A 178 -19.98 6.47 -8.85
C HIS A 178 -18.45 6.48 -8.79
N PHE A 179 -17.75 6.23 -9.90
CA PHE A 179 -16.29 6.34 -9.98
C PHE A 179 -15.84 6.89 -11.34
N GLY A 180 -14.58 7.30 -11.41
CA GLY A 180 -14.01 7.83 -12.64
C GLY A 180 -12.51 7.56 -12.74
N VAL A 181 -11.90 8.05 -13.82
CA VAL A 181 -10.46 7.93 -14.07
C VAL A 181 -9.69 8.84 -13.12
N VAL A 182 -8.70 8.28 -12.43
CA VAL A 182 -7.80 9.03 -11.54
C VAL A 182 -7.14 10.21 -12.26
N ASP A 183 -7.15 11.38 -11.62
CA ASP A 183 -6.49 12.60 -12.06
C ASP A 183 -5.45 13.01 -10.99
N ALA A 184 -4.18 12.92 -11.34
CA ALA A 184 -3.08 13.19 -10.42
C ALA A 184 -3.02 14.66 -9.96
N SER A 185 -3.21 15.61 -10.88
CA SER A 185 -3.12 17.04 -10.58
C SER A 185 -4.26 17.49 -9.68
N ARG A 186 -5.47 17.00 -9.94
CA ARG A 186 -6.60 17.28 -9.06
C ARG A 186 -6.47 16.58 -7.71
N ALA A 187 -5.90 15.37 -7.66
CA ALA A 187 -5.66 14.67 -6.40
C ALA A 187 -4.69 15.45 -5.50
N GLU A 188 -3.62 16.00 -6.07
CA GLU A 188 -2.66 16.88 -5.39
C GLU A 188 -3.37 18.10 -4.78
N LYS A 189 -4.08 18.88 -5.61
CA LYS A 189 -4.80 20.08 -5.17
C LYS A 189 -5.84 19.77 -4.08
N LEU A 190 -6.56 18.65 -4.20
CA LEU A 190 -7.53 18.24 -3.18
C LEU A 190 -6.86 17.83 -1.87
N ALA A 191 -5.72 17.14 -1.94
CA ALA A 191 -4.99 16.72 -0.75
C ALA A 191 -4.44 17.93 0.03
N GLU A 192 -3.89 18.92 -0.67
CA GLU A 192 -3.42 20.18 -0.08
C GLU A 192 -4.56 20.93 0.60
N ASN A 193 -5.66 21.18 -0.11
CA ASN A 193 -6.82 21.91 0.42
C ASN A 193 -7.49 21.21 1.62
N THR A 194 -7.40 19.88 1.68
CA THR A 194 -7.95 19.13 2.82
C THR A 194 -6.99 19.17 4.02
N ALA A 195 -5.68 19.28 3.79
CA ALA A 195 -4.67 19.40 4.85
C ALA A 195 -4.66 20.78 5.52
N THR A 196 -5.19 21.82 4.87
CA THR A 196 -5.25 23.19 5.43
C THR A 196 -6.35 23.39 6.47
N PHE A 197 -7.27 22.44 6.65
CA PHE A 197 -8.17 22.45 7.81
C PHE A 197 -7.39 21.94 9.02
N PRO A 198 -7.35 22.68 10.15
CA PRO A 198 -6.60 22.24 11.32
C PRO A 198 -7.16 20.89 11.77
N SER A 199 -6.32 19.86 11.64
CA SER A 199 -6.52 18.60 12.32
C SER A 199 -6.40 18.90 13.81
N THR A 200 -7.54 19.01 14.49
CA THR A 200 -7.56 19.06 15.95
C THR A 200 -7.01 17.71 16.42
N ALA A 201 -5.71 17.66 16.69
CA ALA A 201 -5.07 16.50 17.29
C ALA A 201 -5.87 16.10 18.54
N PRO A 202 -6.14 14.80 18.77
CA PRO A 202 -6.70 14.36 20.03
C PRO A 202 -5.81 14.85 21.18
N PRO A 203 -6.38 15.41 22.27
CA PRO A 203 -5.56 15.82 23.40
C PRO A 203 -4.76 14.61 23.90
N LYS A 204 -3.44 14.81 23.99
CA LYS A 204 -2.51 13.87 24.60
C LYS A 204 -3.07 13.44 25.96
N PRO A 205 -3.14 12.14 26.29
CA PRO A 205 -3.65 11.71 27.59
C PRO A 205 -2.75 12.30 28.69
N THR A 206 -3.32 13.21 29.48
CA THR A 206 -2.67 13.77 30.65
C THR A 206 -2.64 12.68 31.72
N THR A 207 -1.46 12.17 32.02
CA THR A 207 -1.24 11.27 33.17
C THR A 207 -1.67 12.00 34.44
N PRO A 208 -2.61 11.48 35.25
CA PRO A 208 -2.93 12.10 36.52
C PRO A 208 -1.78 11.87 37.51
N SER A 209 -1.15 12.97 37.94
CA SER A 209 -0.25 12.98 39.09
C SER A 209 -1.00 12.47 40.32
N THR A 210 -0.63 11.30 40.81
CA THR A 210 -1.15 10.75 42.06
C THR A 210 -0.46 11.44 43.23
N THR A 211 -1.16 12.37 43.87
CA THR A 211 -0.75 12.98 45.13
C THR A 211 -1.03 11.99 46.27
N ARG A 212 0.04 11.55 46.94
CA ARG A 212 0.01 10.63 48.09
C ARG A 212 -0.62 11.31 49.32
N PRO A 213 -1.67 10.76 49.95
CA PRO A 213 -2.08 11.22 51.28
C PRO A 213 -1.18 10.64 52.37
N LYS A 214 -0.74 11.49 53.30
CA LYS A 214 -0.20 11.11 54.61
C LYS A 214 -1.35 10.56 55.47
N SER A 215 -1.16 9.41 56.12
CA SER A 215 -1.90 9.08 57.33
C SER A 215 -1.05 8.23 58.27
N THR A 216 -0.72 8.86 59.40
CA THR A 216 -0.76 8.43 60.80
C THR A 216 -0.41 6.99 61.18
N THR A 217 0.65 6.91 61.99
CA THR A 217 1.10 5.78 62.81
C THR A 217 0.07 5.38 63.87
N GLU A 218 -0.28 4.10 63.93
CA GLU A 218 -0.82 3.46 65.14
C GLU A 218 -0.10 2.12 65.36
N LEU A 219 0.30 1.87 66.60
CA LEU A 219 1.22 0.81 67.05
C LEU A 219 0.47 -0.47 67.47
N VAL A 220 1.25 -1.57 67.60
CA VAL A 220 1.07 -2.80 68.44
C VAL A 220 0.66 -4.09 67.68
N PRO A 221 1.23 -5.30 67.96
CA PRO A 221 2.63 -5.70 68.13
C PRO A 221 3.02 -6.97 67.30
N SER A 222 4.29 -7.38 67.47
CA SER A 222 5.04 -8.47 66.85
C SER A 222 4.50 -9.90 67.04
N THR A 223 4.59 -10.71 65.97
CA THR A 223 5.05 -12.12 66.00
C THR A 223 5.72 -12.47 64.66
N GLU A 224 7.01 -12.82 64.70
CA GLU A 224 7.79 -13.53 63.67
C GLU A 224 8.06 -14.97 64.17
N PRO A 225 8.63 -15.91 63.39
CA PRO A 225 8.72 -16.05 61.93
C PRO A 225 8.37 -17.50 61.47
N THR A 226 8.23 -17.75 60.16
CA THR A 226 8.65 -19.04 59.57
C THR A 226 9.12 -18.81 58.14
N THR A 227 10.41 -19.07 57.95
CA THR A 227 11.13 -19.06 56.68
C THR A 227 10.79 -20.29 55.84
N THR A 228 10.40 -20.10 54.58
CA THR A 228 10.56 -21.13 53.54
C THR A 228 11.16 -20.50 52.30
N SER A 229 12.42 -20.84 52.06
CA SER A 229 13.18 -20.57 50.85
C SER A 229 12.61 -21.37 49.67
N THR A 230 12.23 -20.70 48.58
CA THR A 230 11.99 -21.36 47.29
C THR A 230 12.97 -20.82 46.26
N VAL A 231 13.76 -21.75 45.74
CA VAL A 231 14.86 -21.60 44.78
C VAL A 231 14.34 -21.22 43.40
N SER A 232 14.97 -20.23 42.76
CA SER A 232 14.77 -19.85 41.36
C SER A 232 15.28 -20.95 40.40
N PRO A 233 14.53 -21.35 39.36
CA PRO A 233 15.05 -22.26 38.36
C PRO A 233 15.99 -21.54 37.38
N LYS A 234 17.16 -22.16 37.16
CA LYS A 234 18.18 -21.79 36.18
C LYS A 234 17.62 -22.02 34.77
N LEU A 235 17.66 -21.00 33.92
CA LEU A 235 17.28 -21.08 32.50
C LEU A 235 18.44 -21.71 31.70
N THR A 236 18.25 -22.90 31.16
CA THR A 236 19.23 -23.59 30.31
C THR A 236 18.84 -23.40 28.85
N LEU A 237 19.69 -22.73 28.06
CA LEU A 237 19.47 -22.49 26.63
C LEU A 237 19.89 -23.71 25.76
N PRO A 238 19.15 -24.06 24.69
CA PRO A 238 19.45 -25.21 23.82
C PRO A 238 20.56 -24.96 22.78
N PRO A 239 21.20 -26.02 22.24
CA PRO A 239 22.55 -25.98 21.64
C PRO A 239 22.66 -25.41 20.21
N TRP A 240 21.61 -24.81 19.66
CA TRP A 240 21.63 -24.25 18.29
C TRP A 240 21.89 -22.73 18.25
N LEU A 241 22.00 -22.09 19.42
CA LEU A 241 22.21 -20.64 19.57
C LEU A 241 23.69 -20.24 19.71
N SER A 242 24.62 -20.93 19.01
CA SER A 242 26.07 -20.68 19.11
C SER A 242 26.74 -20.17 17.82
N TRP A 243 25.98 -19.89 16.75
CA TRP A 243 26.54 -19.50 15.44
C TRP A 243 26.22 -18.06 14.97
N LEU A 244 25.90 -17.14 15.90
CA LEU A 244 25.66 -15.72 15.57
C LEU A 244 26.67 -14.77 16.21
N ILE A 245 27.96 -15.13 16.22
CA ILE A 245 29.04 -14.21 16.64
C ILE A 245 30.18 -14.23 15.61
N PRO A 246 30.25 -13.26 14.68
CA PRO A 246 31.49 -12.95 13.98
C PRO A 246 32.35 -12.03 14.85
N SER A 247 33.55 -12.51 15.19
CA SER A 247 34.61 -11.79 15.89
C SER A 247 35.08 -10.57 15.12
N THR A 248 35.29 -9.48 15.84
CA THR A 248 35.85 -8.21 15.39
C THR A 248 37.32 -8.34 14.97
N LYS A 249 37.76 -7.48 14.03
CA LYS A 249 39.02 -6.71 14.13
C LYS A 249 38.96 -5.46 13.21
N PRO A 250 39.51 -4.31 13.65
CA PRO A 250 39.34 -3.02 12.98
C PRO A 250 40.45 -2.74 11.96
N THR A 251 40.11 -2.13 10.83
CA THR A 251 41.08 -1.50 9.93
C THR A 251 40.63 -0.09 9.62
N THR A 252 41.38 0.88 10.15
CA THR A 252 41.24 2.31 9.88
C THR A 252 41.73 2.62 8.47
N GLN A 253 40.89 3.19 7.61
CA GLN A 253 41.33 3.97 6.45
C GLN A 253 40.55 5.28 6.35
N LEU A 254 41.30 6.38 6.37
CA LEU A 254 40.89 7.76 6.10
C LEU A 254 40.86 7.98 4.58
N VAL A 255 39.73 8.44 4.03
CA VAL A 255 39.62 9.01 2.67
C VAL A 255 38.57 10.15 2.70
N PRO A 256 38.77 11.28 1.99
CA PRO A 256 38.33 12.59 2.44
C PRO A 256 36.92 13.00 1.99
N SER A 257 36.41 14.00 2.72
CA SER A 257 35.18 14.74 2.44
C SER A 257 35.25 15.44 1.07
N SER A 258 34.29 15.14 0.19
CA SER A 258 33.99 15.98 -0.97
C SER A 258 32.56 16.49 -0.88
N THR A 259 32.43 17.76 -0.53
CA THR A 259 31.24 18.58 -0.70
C THR A 259 30.91 18.63 -2.20
N ARG A 260 29.70 18.20 -2.58
CA ARG A 260 29.09 18.54 -3.88
C ARG A 260 27.73 19.16 -3.61
N THR A 261 27.71 20.48 -3.74
CA THR A 261 26.52 21.28 -4.03
C THR A 261 26.01 20.91 -5.42
N TYR A 262 24.74 20.54 -5.56
CA TYR A 262 24.03 20.61 -6.84
C TYR A 262 22.60 21.08 -6.64
N GLU A 263 22.35 22.15 -7.40
CA GLU A 263 21.14 22.89 -7.76
C GLU A 263 19.78 22.20 -7.62
N GLU A 264 18.84 22.97 -7.07
CA GLU A 264 17.41 22.80 -7.24
C GLU A 264 17.06 22.70 -8.73
N THR A 265 16.34 21.64 -9.11
CA THR A 265 15.66 21.56 -10.41
C THR A 265 14.14 21.54 -10.19
N PRO A 266 13.38 22.23 -11.04
CA PRO A 266 12.01 22.65 -10.75
C PRO A 266 11.00 21.51 -10.91
N HIS A 267 9.87 21.70 -10.24
CA HIS A 267 8.65 20.90 -10.23
C HIS A 267 8.36 20.16 -11.55
N LEU A 268 8.33 18.83 -11.46
CA LEU A 268 7.95 17.94 -12.57
C LEU A 268 6.43 18.00 -12.77
N ASN A 269 5.96 18.90 -13.64
CA ASN A 269 4.58 18.86 -14.14
C ASN A 269 4.40 17.60 -14.99
N LEU A 270 3.69 16.61 -14.45
CA LEU A 270 3.32 15.39 -15.16
C LEU A 270 2.02 15.64 -15.95
N ASP A 271 2.11 16.38 -17.05
CA ASP A 271 1.03 16.48 -18.03
C ASP A 271 0.97 15.19 -18.85
N VAL A 272 0.01 14.33 -18.54
CA VAL A 272 -0.28 13.12 -19.32
C VAL A 272 -1.05 13.55 -20.58
N HIS A 273 -0.33 13.92 -21.63
CA HIS A 273 -0.92 14.15 -22.95
C HIS A 273 -1.01 12.86 -23.76
N TRP A 274 -2.19 12.60 -24.31
CA TRP A 274 -2.52 11.45 -25.14
C TRP A 274 -1.93 11.59 -26.56
N PRO A 275 -1.02 10.71 -27.04
CA PRO A 275 -0.60 10.75 -28.44
C PRO A 275 -1.69 10.16 -29.35
N PRO A 276 -1.92 10.74 -30.55
CA PRO A 276 -2.93 10.26 -31.49
C PRO A 276 -2.61 8.84 -32.01
N ALA A 277 -3.67 8.09 -32.29
CA ALA A 277 -3.60 6.67 -32.61
C ALA A 277 -2.98 6.41 -33.99
N GLU A 278 -1.81 5.78 -34.03
CA GLU A 278 -1.27 5.16 -35.24
C GLU A 278 -1.62 3.66 -35.35
N SER A 279 -1.75 3.26 -36.62
CA SER A 279 -2.38 2.04 -37.10
C SER A 279 -1.64 0.73 -36.78
N SER A 280 -2.36 -0.36 -37.03
CA SER A 280 -2.18 -1.71 -36.52
C SER A 280 -0.81 -2.37 -36.71
N VAL A 281 -0.34 -3.03 -35.64
CA VAL A 281 0.47 -4.26 -35.75
C VAL A 281 -0.22 -5.35 -34.92
N ARG A 282 -0.69 -6.40 -35.60
CA ARG A 282 -1.21 -7.63 -35.00
C ARG A 282 -0.05 -8.38 -34.34
N GLY A 283 0.11 -8.20 -33.02
CA GLY A 283 1.08 -8.92 -32.20
C GLY A 283 0.45 -10.13 -31.51
N LYS A 284 1.08 -11.30 -31.66
CA LYS A 284 0.73 -12.58 -31.05
C LYS A 284 0.55 -12.46 -29.52
N ARG A 285 -0.32 -13.32 -28.96
CA ARG A 285 -0.54 -13.50 -27.52
C ARG A 285 0.78 -13.71 -26.78
N CYS A 286 1.21 -12.73 -25.99
CA CYS A 286 2.15 -12.93 -24.88
C CYS A 286 1.33 -12.93 -23.59
N LEU A 287 0.77 -14.09 -23.25
CA LEU A 287 0.38 -14.39 -21.88
C LEU A 287 1.42 -15.39 -21.34
N GLY A 288 2.21 -14.93 -20.36
CA GLY A 288 3.17 -15.68 -19.54
C GLY A 288 4.63 -15.23 -19.74
N PRO A 289 5.53 -15.28 -18.72
CA PRO A 289 5.38 -15.47 -17.26
C PRO A 289 5.75 -14.19 -16.46
N ASP A 290 5.61 -14.17 -15.13
CA ASP A 290 6.01 -13.07 -14.23
C ASP A 290 5.05 -11.86 -14.13
N SER A 291 3.88 -12.07 -13.50
CA SER A 291 3.17 -10.98 -12.83
C SER A 291 3.90 -10.64 -11.52
N GLU A 292 4.89 -9.75 -11.59
CA GLU A 292 5.50 -9.13 -10.42
C GLU A 292 4.60 -8.02 -9.87
N PHE A 293 4.50 -7.94 -8.54
CA PHE A 293 3.80 -6.84 -7.86
C PHE A 293 4.75 -5.69 -7.61
N LEU A 294 4.23 -4.49 -7.81
CA LEU A 294 4.99 -3.25 -7.81
C LEU A 294 4.74 -2.48 -6.50
N LEU A 295 5.59 -2.59 -5.48
CA LEU A 295 5.34 -1.87 -4.21
C LEU A 295 6.22 -0.63 -4.10
N LEU A 296 5.61 0.52 -3.83
CA LEU A 296 6.28 1.81 -3.76
C LEU A 296 6.53 2.17 -2.29
N LYS A 297 7.82 2.22 -1.92
CA LYS A 297 8.28 2.84 -0.67
C LYS A 297 8.60 4.30 -0.98
N VAL A 298 7.96 5.21 -0.26
CA VAL A 298 8.25 6.64 -0.28
C VAL A 298 8.96 6.94 1.04
N VAL A 299 10.21 7.40 0.96
CA VAL A 299 10.97 7.80 2.15
C VAL A 299 10.77 9.29 2.31
N THR A 300 9.91 9.71 3.23
CA THR A 300 9.87 11.11 3.66
C THR A 300 10.99 11.32 4.68
N LYS A 301 11.91 12.25 4.41
CA LYS A 301 12.78 12.79 5.47
C LYS A 301 11.88 13.64 6.36
N ALA A 302 11.70 13.24 7.61
CA ALA A 302 11.23 14.17 8.62
C ALA A 302 12.28 15.27 8.77
N GLN A 303 11.86 16.53 8.58
CA GLN A 303 12.64 17.70 8.98
C GLN A 303 12.57 17.87 10.50
#